data_AF-A0A963RTT3-F1
#
_entry.id   AF-A0A963RTT3-F1
#
_cell.length_a   1.000
_cell.length_b   1.000
_cell.length_c   1.000
_cell.angle_alpha   90.00
_cell.angle_beta   90.00
_cell.angle_gamma   90.00
#
_symmetry.space_group_name_H-M   'P 1'
#
loop_
_entity.id
_entity.type
_entity.pdbx_description
1 polymer ?
#
loop_
_entity_poly.entity_id
_entity_poly.type
_entity_poly.pdbx_seq_one_letter_code
_entity_poly.pdbx_strand_id
1 'polypeptide(L)'
;MNPPPSPPPSSPSSPPERCRDCRWRQPGLFLPADAEDLATVQAFRGGTEKLRAGRTLVAEGRLPIKLYTVYDGWAFRYKSLADGRRQILNFLLPGDFIGLQGEFADEATHGVEALTDLQLCVFPRG
;
A
#
# COMPACT_ATOMS: atom_id res chain seq x y z
N MET A 1 17.99 6.04 22.15
CA MET A 1 17.28 6.56 20.97
C MET A 1 17.51 5.58 19.85
N ASN A 2 16.47 5.02 19.24
CA ASN A 2 16.65 4.19 18.05
C ASN A 2 17.13 5.08 16.90
N PRO A 3 18.10 4.62 16.09
CA PRO A 3 18.48 5.35 14.89
C PRO A 3 17.28 5.49 13.95
N PRO A 4 17.19 6.58 13.16
CA PRO A 4 16.21 6.67 12.10
C PRO A 4 16.39 5.49 11.14
N PRO A 5 15.29 4.93 10.59
CA PRO A 5 15.38 3.86 9.60
C PRO A 5 16.26 4.32 8.43
N SER A 6 17.10 3.41 7.93
CA SER A 6 17.99 3.69 6.79
C SER A 6 17.19 4.21 5.58
N PRO A 7 17.77 5.11 4.76
CA PRO A 7 17.09 5.60 3.56
C PRO A 7 16.81 4.42 2.60
N PRO A 8 15.61 4.37 1.99
CA PRO A 8 15.22 3.27 1.12
C PRO A 8 16.05 3.22 -0.18
N PRO A 9 16.13 2.06 -0.86
CA PRO A 9 16.92 1.88 -2.07
C PRO A 9 16.54 2.87 -3.19
N SER A 10 17.54 3.26 -3.98
CA SER A 10 17.57 4.45 -4.84
C SER A 10 16.77 4.39 -6.15
N SER A 11 15.93 3.38 -6.39
CA SER A 11 14.96 3.36 -7.50
C SER A 11 13.84 2.37 -7.20
N PRO A 12 12.56 2.77 -7.27
CA PRO A 12 11.48 1.84 -7.02
C PRO A 12 11.36 0.88 -8.22
N SER A 13 11.58 -0.40 -7.95
CA SER A 13 11.32 -1.48 -8.89
C SER A 13 9.82 -1.60 -9.17
N SER A 14 9.43 -1.81 -10.42
CA SER A 14 8.02 -1.97 -10.78
C SER A 14 7.52 -3.39 -10.50
N PRO A 15 6.22 -3.56 -10.19
CA PRO A 15 5.66 -4.87 -9.94
C PRO A 15 5.70 -5.74 -11.20
N PRO A 16 5.99 -7.06 -11.11
CA PRO A 16 5.95 -7.93 -12.27
C PRO A 16 4.52 -8.05 -12.81
N GLU A 17 4.38 -8.44 -14.08
CA GLU A 17 3.06 -8.67 -14.70
C GLU A 17 2.29 -9.80 -13.99
N ARG A 18 2.99 -10.85 -13.55
CA ARG A 18 2.40 -12.00 -12.90
C ARG A 18 2.69 -12.02 -11.40
N CYS A 19 1.66 -12.22 -10.59
CA CYS A 19 1.74 -12.30 -9.12
C CYS A 19 2.61 -13.46 -8.63
N ARG A 20 2.73 -14.54 -9.42
CA ARG A 20 3.62 -15.67 -9.11
C ARG A 20 5.11 -15.28 -9.10
N ASP A 21 5.47 -14.23 -9.85
CA ASP A 21 6.84 -13.73 -9.97
C ASP A 21 7.13 -12.59 -8.97
N CYS A 22 6.19 -12.30 -8.08
CA CYS A 22 6.32 -11.22 -7.10
C CYS A 22 7.44 -11.49 -6.11
N ARG A 23 8.47 -10.64 -6.08
CA ARG A 23 9.61 -10.76 -5.17
C ARG A 23 9.21 -10.78 -3.69
N TRP A 24 8.08 -10.18 -3.33
CA TRP A 24 7.62 -10.19 -1.94
C TRP A 24 7.14 -11.57 -1.50
N ARG A 25 6.88 -12.50 -2.42
CA ARG A 25 6.53 -13.89 -2.07
C ARG A 25 7.72 -14.75 -1.62
N GLN A 26 8.86 -14.16 -1.24
CA GLN A 26 9.96 -14.95 -0.70
C GLN A 26 9.51 -15.71 0.55
N PRO A 27 9.90 -16.99 0.70
CA PRO A 27 9.58 -17.77 1.89
C PRO A 27 10.01 -17.07 3.18
N GLY A 28 9.14 -17.06 4.20
CA GLY A 28 9.45 -16.56 5.55
C GLY A 28 8.98 -15.14 5.87
N LEU A 29 8.55 -14.35 4.89
CA LEU A 29 7.99 -13.01 5.11
C LEU A 29 6.46 -12.94 4.98
N PHE A 30 5.87 -13.85 4.19
CA PHE A 30 4.44 -13.89 3.93
C PHE A 30 3.89 -15.29 4.11
N LEU A 31 2.57 -15.37 4.30
CA LEU A 31 1.86 -16.64 4.27
C LEU A 31 2.07 -17.32 2.92
N PRO A 32 2.38 -18.63 2.90
CA PRO A 32 2.40 -19.37 1.65
C PRO A 32 0.99 -19.31 1.04
N ALA A 33 0.94 -19.06 -0.26
CA ALA A 33 -0.28 -19.21 -1.06
C ALA A 33 -0.02 -20.26 -2.12
N ASP A 34 -0.95 -21.17 -2.34
CA ASP A 34 -0.81 -22.18 -3.37
C ASP A 34 -1.04 -21.60 -4.78
N ALA A 35 -1.07 -22.47 -5.78
CA ALA A 35 -1.26 -22.05 -7.17
C ALA A 35 -2.68 -21.50 -7.44
N GLU A 36 -3.68 -21.96 -6.69
CA GLU A 36 -5.08 -21.57 -6.83
C GLU A 36 -5.32 -20.19 -6.21
N ASP A 37 -4.79 -19.96 -5.00
CA ASP A 37 -4.76 -18.65 -4.35
C ASP A 37 -4.07 -17.61 -5.25
N LEU A 38 -2.94 -17.98 -5.84
CA LEU A 38 -2.18 -17.13 -6.75
C LEU A 38 -2.95 -16.76 -8.01
N ALA A 39 -3.67 -17.73 -8.58
CA ALA A 39 -4.51 -17.51 -9.74
C ALA A 39 -5.66 -16.55 -9.41
N THR A 40 -6.26 -16.71 -8.24
CA THR A 40 -7.32 -15.83 -7.73
C THR A 40 -6.82 -14.39 -7.56
N VAL A 41 -5.69 -14.21 -6.87
CA VAL A 41 -5.09 -12.88 -6.67
C VAL A 41 -4.68 -12.25 -8.01
N GLN A 42 -4.13 -13.03 -8.95
CA GLN A 42 -3.80 -12.55 -10.28
C GLN A 42 -5.04 -12.08 -11.05
N ALA A 43 -6.13 -12.86 -11.01
CA ALA A 43 -7.37 -12.52 -11.70
C ALA A 43 -8.02 -11.26 -11.13
N PHE A 44 -7.89 -11.04 -9.81
CA PHE A 44 -8.43 -9.86 -9.15
C PHE A 44 -7.56 -8.61 -9.31
N ARG A 45 -6.28 -8.75 -9.64
CA ARG A 45 -5.38 -7.60 -9.83
C ARG A 45 -5.74 -6.85 -11.11
N GLY A 46 -6.31 -5.65 -10.95
CA GLY A 46 -6.71 -4.77 -12.04
C GLY A 46 -5.56 -3.99 -12.69
N GLY A 47 -4.38 -3.95 -12.07
CA GLY A 47 -3.20 -3.35 -12.68
C GLY A 47 -2.12 -2.90 -11.69
N THR A 48 -1.38 -1.86 -12.07
CA THR A 48 -0.37 -1.21 -11.24
C THR A 48 -0.48 0.30 -11.33
N GLU A 49 -0.14 0.98 -10.25
CA GLU A 49 -0.08 2.45 -10.21
C GLU A 49 1.24 2.95 -9.63
N LYS A 50 1.63 4.15 -10.06
CA LYS A 50 2.77 4.89 -9.53
C LYS A 50 2.25 6.12 -8.81
N LEU A 51 2.75 6.38 -7.61
CA LEU A 51 2.42 7.57 -6.85
C LEU A 51 3.70 8.25 -6.39
N ARG A 52 3.88 9.54 -6.69
CA ARG A 52 5.09 10.27 -6.28
C ARG A 52 5.08 10.56 -4.78
N ALA A 53 6.27 10.71 -4.21
CA ALA A 53 6.45 11.20 -2.84
C ALA A 53 5.63 12.49 -2.57
N GLY A 54 5.06 12.59 -1.38
CA GLY A 54 4.22 13.71 -0.93
C GLY A 54 2.80 13.73 -1.52
N ARG A 55 2.41 12.73 -2.32
CA ARG A 55 1.04 12.64 -2.86
C ARG A 55 0.16 11.78 -1.98
N THR A 56 -1.08 12.21 -1.82
CA THR A 56 -2.12 11.46 -1.10
C THR A 56 -2.61 10.28 -1.93
N LEU A 57 -2.57 9.09 -1.34
CA LEU A 57 -3.15 7.85 -1.90
C LEU A 57 -4.62 7.68 -1.44
N VAL A 58 -4.89 7.96 -0.16
CA VAL A 58 -6.23 7.91 0.44
C VAL A 58 -6.47 9.20 1.19
N ALA A 59 -7.56 9.89 0.87
CA ALA A 59 -7.96 11.10 1.57
C ALA A 59 -8.96 10.75 2.70
N GLU A 60 -8.83 11.42 3.85
CA GLU A 60 -9.80 11.33 4.94
C GLU A 60 -11.19 11.79 4.48
N GLY A 61 -12.24 11.14 4.99
CA GLY A 61 -13.62 11.44 4.63
C GLY A 61 -13.99 11.08 3.19
N ARG A 62 -13.14 10.35 2.46
CA ARG A 62 -13.46 9.81 1.14
C ARG A 62 -13.47 8.30 1.17
N LEU A 63 -14.44 7.69 0.49
CA LEU A 63 -14.47 6.25 0.30
C LEU A 63 -13.34 5.84 -0.68
N PRO A 64 -12.39 4.97 -0.28
CA PRO A 64 -11.40 4.46 -1.21
C PRO A 64 -12.09 3.50 -2.19
N ILE A 65 -12.04 3.85 -3.48
CA ILE A 65 -12.63 3.08 -4.58
C ILE A 65 -11.75 1.92 -5.08
N LYS A 66 -10.54 1.80 -4.54
CA LYS A 66 -9.53 0.82 -4.92
C LYS A 66 -8.81 0.33 -3.67
N LEU A 67 -8.42 -0.94 -3.72
CA LEU A 67 -7.49 -1.53 -2.78
C LEU A 67 -6.09 -1.56 -3.42
N TYR A 68 -5.06 -1.45 -2.57
CA TYR A 68 -3.67 -1.46 -3.02
C TYR A 68 -2.83 -2.40 -2.17
N THR A 69 -1.79 -2.96 -2.78
CA THR A 69 -0.64 -3.51 -2.06
C THR A 69 0.58 -2.68 -2.41
N VAL A 70 1.37 -2.28 -1.40
CA VAL A 70 2.65 -1.61 -1.64
C VAL A 70 3.63 -2.63 -2.23
N TYR A 71 4.13 -2.39 -3.43
CA TYR A 71 5.19 -3.21 -4.03
C TYR A 71 6.57 -2.57 -3.83
N ASP A 72 6.67 -1.25 -3.87
CA ASP A 72 7.91 -0.56 -3.55
C ASP A 72 7.64 0.82 -2.99
N GLY A 73 8.60 1.32 -2.23
CA GLY A 73 8.49 2.59 -1.52
C GLY A 73 7.76 2.50 -0.17
N TRP A 74 7.63 3.64 0.47
CA TRP A 74 7.08 3.81 1.83
C TRP A 74 5.93 4.79 1.80
N ALA A 75 4.89 4.51 2.57
CA ALA A 75 3.80 5.43 2.83
C ALA A 75 3.60 5.56 4.35
N PHE A 76 2.77 6.50 4.78
CA PHE A 76 2.33 6.57 6.17
C PHE A 76 0.84 6.83 6.24
N ARG A 77 0.21 6.22 7.25
CA ARG A 77 -1.16 6.54 7.63
C ARG A 77 -1.14 7.66 8.63
N TYR A 78 -2.03 8.62 8.47
CA TYR A 78 -2.17 9.72 9.41
C TYR A 78 -3.63 9.99 9.79
N LYS A 79 -3.79 10.74 10.88
CA LYS A 79 -5.03 11.40 11.25
C LYS A 79 -4.82 12.91 11.29
N SER A 80 -5.71 13.69 10.69
CA SER A 80 -5.74 15.14 10.87
C SER A 80 -6.27 15.50 12.26
N LEU A 81 -5.59 16.42 12.93
CA LEU A 81 -5.99 16.95 14.24
C LEU A 81 -6.74 18.28 14.06
N ALA A 82 -7.54 18.66 15.06
CA ALA A 82 -8.34 19.89 15.01
C ALA A 82 -7.48 21.17 14.90
N ASP A 83 -6.22 21.11 15.31
CA ASP A 83 -5.24 22.21 15.19
C ASP A 83 -4.51 22.24 13.83
N GLY A 84 -4.91 21.39 12.88
CA GLY A 84 -4.34 21.31 11.53
C GLY A 84 -3.07 20.47 11.43
N ARG A 85 -2.54 19.93 12.53
CA ARG A 85 -1.41 18.99 12.48
C ARG A 85 -1.86 17.60 12.02
N ARG A 86 -0.88 16.80 11.62
CA ARG A 86 -1.07 15.38 11.27
C ARG A 86 -0.39 14.50 12.31
N GLN A 87 -1.13 13.54 12.86
CA GLN A 87 -0.58 12.48 13.69
C GLN A 87 -0.29 11.26 12.81
N ILE A 88 0.97 10.85 12.70
CA ILE A 88 1.34 9.59 12.03
C ILE A 88 0.93 8.43 12.93
N LEU A 89 0.16 7.50 12.39
CA LEU A 89 -0.34 6.32 13.11
C LEU A 89 0.55 5.11 12.88
N ASN A 90 0.95 4.88 11.63
CA ASN A 90 1.91 3.86 11.25
C ASN A 90 2.53 4.16 9.89
N PHE A 91 3.59 3.42 9.57
CA PHE A 91 4.19 3.36 8.24
C PHE A 91 3.66 2.14 7.49
N LEU A 92 3.62 2.27 6.17
CA LEU A 92 3.20 1.24 5.23
C LEU A 92 4.39 0.90 4.34
N LEU A 93 4.79 -0.37 4.37
CA LEU A 93 5.97 -0.92 3.73
C LEU A 93 5.57 -1.89 2.61
N PRO A 94 6.52 -2.29 1.75
CA PRO A 94 6.22 -3.28 0.73
C PRO A 94 5.65 -4.58 1.30
N GLY A 95 4.52 -5.02 0.75
CA GLY A 95 3.70 -6.11 1.28
C GLY A 95 2.41 -5.65 1.95
N ASP A 96 2.37 -4.41 2.45
CA ASP A 96 1.21 -3.92 3.19
C ASP A 96 0.02 -3.65 2.28
N PHE A 97 -1.17 -3.99 2.78
CA PHE A 97 -2.45 -3.70 2.14
C PHE A 97 -3.02 -2.36 2.58
N ILE A 98 -3.57 -1.62 1.62
CA ILE A 98 -4.17 -0.30 1.81
C ILE A 98 -5.58 -0.32 1.23
N GLY A 99 -6.53 0.30 1.94
CA GLY A 99 -7.91 0.46 1.49
C GLY A 99 -8.91 -0.52 2.11
N LEU A 100 -8.46 -1.63 2.71
CA LEU A 100 -9.35 -2.65 3.31
C LEU A 100 -10.30 -2.11 4.39
N GLN A 101 -9.91 -1.05 5.10
CA GLN A 101 -10.77 -0.42 6.12
C GLN A 101 -12.04 0.20 5.51
N GLY A 102 -11.99 0.60 4.23
CA GLY A 102 -13.16 1.11 3.52
C GLY A 102 -14.16 0.01 3.14
N GLU A 103 -13.82 -1.27 3.28
CA GLU A 103 -14.78 -2.37 3.08
C GLU A 103 -15.80 -2.44 4.22
N PHE A 104 -15.43 -1.96 5.41
CA PHE A 104 -16.23 -2.06 6.63
C PHE A 104 -16.78 -0.70 7.11
N ALA A 105 -16.48 0.39 6.42
CA ALA A 105 -16.85 1.74 6.79
C ALA A 105 -17.24 2.57 5.56
N ASP A 106 -18.22 3.47 5.72
CA ASP A 106 -18.72 4.33 4.65
C ASP A 106 -17.68 5.37 4.19
N GLU A 107 -16.67 5.66 5.00
CA GLU A 107 -15.61 6.64 4.71
C GLU A 107 -14.26 6.24 5.33
N ALA A 108 -13.16 6.72 4.73
CA ALA A 108 -11.83 6.57 5.32
C ALA A 108 -11.66 7.48 6.54
N THR A 109 -11.47 6.88 7.72
CA THR A 109 -11.20 7.59 8.99
C THR A 109 -9.78 8.13 9.11
N HIS A 110 -8.91 7.81 8.15
CA HIS A 110 -7.48 8.12 8.14
C HIS A 110 -6.99 8.36 6.72
N GLY A 111 -6.02 9.26 6.57
CA GLY A 111 -5.35 9.52 5.31
C GLY A 111 -4.16 8.58 5.10
N VAL A 112 -3.77 8.41 3.85
CA VAL A 112 -2.51 7.74 3.47
C VAL A 112 -1.77 8.62 2.47
N GLU A 113 -0.50 8.89 2.75
CA GLU A 113 0.38 9.70 1.91
C GLU A 113 1.69 8.98 1.63
N ALA A 114 2.18 9.13 0.40
CA ALA A 114 3.45 8.59 -0.04
C ALA A 114 4.61 9.32 0.66
N LEU A 115 5.44 8.60 1.41
CA LEU A 115 6.69 9.13 1.98
C LEU A 115 7.79 9.16 0.92
N THR A 116 7.84 8.14 0.07
CA THR A 116 8.69 8.05 -1.11
C THR A 116 7.84 7.81 -2.35
N ASP A 117 8.46 7.78 -3.53
CA ASP A 117 7.77 7.25 -4.71
C ASP A 117 7.32 5.81 -4.44
N LEU A 118 6.05 5.53 -4.73
CA LEU A 118 5.39 4.25 -4.55
C LEU A 118 5.20 3.54 -5.89
N GLN A 119 5.32 2.22 -5.83
CA GLN A 119 4.82 1.29 -6.85
C GLN A 119 3.76 0.44 -6.19
N LEU A 120 2.57 0.38 -6.78
CA LEU A 120 1.40 -0.24 -6.18
C LEU A 120 0.83 -1.31 -7.11
N CYS A 121 0.40 -2.44 -6.54
CA CYS A 121 -0.57 -3.32 -7.20
C CYS A 121 -1.97 -2.82 -6.89
N VAL A 122 -2.84 -2.73 -7.90
CA VAL A 122 -4.21 -2.19 -7.76
C VAL A 122 -5.22 -3.33 -7.87
N PHE A 123 -6.18 -3.32 -6.96
CA PHE A 123 -7.31 -4.24 -6.96
C PHE A 123 -8.61 -3.41 -6.96
N PRO A 124 -9.44 -3.52 -8.00
CA PRO A 124 -10.69 -2.78 -8.07
C PRO A 124 -11.63 -3.26 -6.96
N ARG A 125 -12.45 -2.33 -6.46
CA ARG A 125 -13.55 -2.68 -5.57
C ARG A 125 -14.71 -3.26 -6.41
N GLY A 126 -15.32 -4.34 -5.93
CA GLY A 126 -16.45 -5.01 -6.59
C GLY A 126 -17.75 -4.22 -6.53
#